data_AF-A0A0D3IA60-F1
#
_entry.id   AF-A0A0D3IA60-F1
#
_cell.length_a   1.000
_cell.length_b   1.000
_cell.length_c   1.000
_cell.angle_alpha   90.00
_cell.angle_beta   90.00
_cell.angle_gamma   90.00
#
_symmetry.space_group_name_H-M   'P 1'
#
loop_
_entity.id
_entity.type
_entity.pdbx_description
1 polymer ?
#
loop_
_entity_poly.entity_id
_entity_poly.type
_entity_poly.pdbx_seq_one_letter_code
_entity_poly.pdbx_strand_id
1 'polypeptide(L)'
;VYAIADLHGDYDQAIAALRLCGLIAADGSWAGGNATLVQTGDLVDRGPDSLKVLELFRTLRRQAAQAGGRVVTLLGNHEALNLEGDF
;
A
#
# COMPACT_ATOMS: atom_id res chain seq x y z
N VAL A 1 12.74 7.93 -3.55
CA VAL A 1 11.27 8.06 -3.40
C VAL A 1 10.65 7.09 -4.38
N TYR A 2 9.60 6.37 -3.97
CA TYR A 2 8.89 5.38 -4.78
C TYR A 2 7.40 5.74 -4.83
N ALA A 3 6.74 5.41 -5.92
CA ALA A 3 5.30 5.57 -6.07
C ALA A 3 4.68 4.27 -6.58
N ILE A 4 3.48 3.94 -6.08
CA ILE A 4 2.68 2.81 -6.54
C ILE A 4 1.21 3.23 -6.58
N ALA A 5 0.55 2.89 -7.66
CA ALA A 5 -0.83 3.24 -7.96
C ALA A 5 -1.67 1.97 -8.07
N ASP A 6 -2.99 2.13 -7.95
CA ASP A 6 -4.01 1.22 -8.47
C ASP A 6 -3.75 -0.26 -8.15
N LEU A 7 -3.91 -0.63 -6.89
CA LEU A 7 -3.73 -2.01 -6.44
C LEU A 7 -5.03 -2.81 -6.48
N HIS A 8 -6.18 -2.14 -6.36
CA HIS A 8 -7.50 -2.77 -6.52
C HIS A 8 -7.62 -4.15 -5.83
N GLY A 9 -7.27 -4.22 -4.55
CA GLY A 9 -7.37 -5.44 -3.77
C GLY A 9 -6.50 -6.61 -4.26
N ASP A 10 -5.51 -6.40 -5.13
CA ASP A 10 -4.54 -7.40 -5.55
C ASP A 10 -3.34 -7.44 -4.60
N TYR A 11 -3.49 -8.22 -3.53
CA TYR A 11 -2.47 -8.34 -2.49
C TYR A 11 -1.17 -8.96 -3.00
N ASP A 12 -1.25 -9.98 -3.86
CA ASP A 12 -0.07 -10.70 -4.33
C ASP A 12 0.79 -9.82 -5.24
N GLN A 13 0.16 -9.05 -6.13
CA GLN A 13 0.87 -8.09 -6.97
C GLN A 13 1.45 -6.92 -6.16
N ALA A 14 0.74 -6.46 -5.12
CA ALA A 14 1.27 -5.45 -4.20
C ALA A 14 2.55 -5.95 -3.50
N ILE A 15 2.53 -7.17 -2.96
CA ILE A 15 3.71 -7.78 -2.32
C ILE A 15 4.85 -7.97 -3.32
N ALA A 16 4.55 -8.46 -4.53
CA ALA A 16 5.56 -8.66 -5.57
C ALA A 16 6.24 -7.34 -5.96
N ALA A 17 5.46 -6.27 -6.20
CA ALA A 17 5.99 -4.95 -6.55
C ALA A 17 6.84 -4.36 -5.42
N LEU A 18 6.36 -4.42 -4.17
CA LEU A 18 7.09 -3.89 -3.01
C LEU A 18 8.39 -4.65 -2.76
N ARG A 19 8.41 -5.98 -2.93
CA ARG A 19 9.64 -6.80 -2.84
C ARG A 19 10.61 -6.49 -3.96
N LEU A 20 10.13 -6.33 -5.19
CA LEU A 20 10.96 -5.97 -6.35
C LEU A 20 11.72 -4.66 -6.12
N CYS A 21 11.07 -3.69 -5.47
CA CYS A 21 11.70 -2.41 -5.11
C CYS A 21 12.55 -2.47 -3.83
N GLY A 22 12.63 -3.61 -3.15
CA GLY A 22 13.34 -3.76 -1.87
C GLY A 22 12.69 -3.01 -0.71
N LEU A 23 11.41 -2.64 -0.82
CA LEU A 23 10.69 -1.87 0.20
C LEU A 23 10.17 -2.74 1.33
N ILE A 24 10.00 -4.05 1.09
CA ILE A 24 9.62 -5.03 2.10
C ILE A 24 10.53 -6.26 2.05
N ALA A 25 10.74 -6.89 3.21
CA ALA A 25 11.46 -8.13 3.37
C ALA A 25 10.62 -9.36 2.99
N ALA A 26 11.22 -10.54 3.08
CA ALA A 26 10.56 -11.81 2.77
C ALA A 26 9.34 -12.07 3.69
N ASP A 27 9.38 -11.63 4.94
CA ASP A 27 8.28 -11.74 5.90
C ASP A 27 7.20 -10.64 5.75
N GLY A 28 7.36 -9.73 4.78
CA GLY A 28 6.44 -8.62 4.53
C GLY A 28 6.68 -7.38 5.41
N SER A 29 7.70 -7.39 6.27
CA SER A 29 8.08 -6.22 7.06
C SER A 29 8.80 -5.15 6.23
N TRP A 30 8.71 -3.89 6.64
CA TRP A 30 9.40 -2.77 5.99
C TRP A 30 10.91 -2.97 5.95
N ALA A 31 11.49 -2.88 4.75
CA ALA A 31 12.92 -2.96 4.48
C ALA A 31 13.46 -1.70 3.76
N GLY A 32 12.59 -0.74 3.42
CA GLY A 32 12.95 0.45 2.64
C GLY A 32 13.78 1.51 3.37
N GLY A 33 14.24 1.26 4.61
CA GLY A 33 15.05 2.22 5.38
C GLY A 33 14.37 3.59 5.51
N ASN A 34 15.08 4.65 5.12
CA ASN A 34 14.58 6.04 5.11
C ASN A 34 13.79 6.41 3.84
N ALA A 35 13.45 5.46 2.98
CA ALA A 35 12.70 5.72 1.76
C ALA A 35 11.30 6.29 2.07
N THR A 36 10.81 7.10 1.12
CA THR A 36 9.40 7.50 1.07
C THR A 36 8.70 6.70 -0.02
N LEU A 37 7.64 5.98 0.36
CA LEU A 37 6.69 5.32 -0.52
C LEU A 37 5.39 6.14 -0.57
N VAL A 38 4.94 6.50 -1.77
CA VAL A 38 3.65 7.15 -2.00
C VAL A 38 2.72 6.18 -2.70
N GLN A 39 1.64 5.79 -2.02
CA GLN A 39 0.53 5.07 -2.59
C GLN A 39 -0.50 6.10 -3.07
N THR A 40 -0.86 6.08 -4.35
CA THR A 40 -1.58 7.18 -5.01
C THR A 40 -3.10 7.00 -5.10
N GLY A 41 -3.71 6.13 -4.28
CA GLY A 41 -5.15 5.83 -4.31
C GLY A 41 -5.49 4.51 -5.00
N ASP A 42 -6.76 4.11 -4.92
CA ASP A 42 -7.32 2.89 -5.51
C ASP A 42 -6.66 1.61 -4.95
N LEU A 43 -6.65 1.50 -3.62
CA LEU A 43 -6.25 0.29 -2.90
C LEU A 43 -7.33 -0.78 -2.90
N VAL A 44 -8.59 -0.37 -2.99
CA VAL A 44 -9.78 -1.23 -2.83
C VAL A 44 -10.50 -1.51 -4.15
N ASP A 45 -11.48 -2.41 -4.07
CA ASP A 45 -12.35 -2.91 -5.13
C ASP A 45 -11.67 -3.79 -6.17
N ARG A 46 -12.49 -4.45 -7.02
CA ARG A 46 -12.14 -5.39 -8.10
C ARG A 46 -11.44 -6.68 -7.68
N GLY A 47 -10.40 -6.60 -6.86
CA GLY A 47 -9.68 -7.75 -6.32
C GLY A 47 -10.28 -8.28 -5.01
N PRO A 48 -10.02 -9.56 -4.69
CA PRO A 48 -10.64 -10.23 -3.54
C PRO A 48 -10.05 -9.78 -2.19
N ASP A 49 -8.90 -9.11 -2.18
CA ASP A 49 -8.08 -8.91 -0.97
C ASP A 49 -7.95 -7.44 -0.54
N SER A 50 -8.96 -6.61 -0.84
CA SER A 50 -9.01 -5.19 -0.45
C SER A 50 -8.63 -4.95 1.01
N LEU A 51 -9.17 -5.76 1.94
CA LEU A 51 -8.83 -5.64 3.37
C LEU A 51 -7.36 -5.93 3.66
N LYS A 52 -6.78 -6.97 3.05
CA LYS A 52 -5.37 -7.32 3.24
C LYS A 52 -4.45 -6.21 2.72
N VAL A 53 -4.80 -5.61 1.58
CA VAL A 53 -4.05 -4.48 1.01
C VAL A 53 -4.11 -3.26 1.95
N LEU A 54 -5.28 -2.91 2.48
CA LEU A 54 -5.40 -1.84 3.47
C LEU A 54 -4.57 -2.11 4.73
N GLU A 55 -4.61 -3.33 5.26
CA GLU A 55 -3.84 -3.74 6.44
C GLU A 55 -2.32 -3.72 6.20
N LEU A 56 -1.89 -4.12 5.00
CA LEU A 56 -0.51 -4.04 4.54
C LEU A 56 -0.01 -2.60 4.61
N PHE A 57 -0.67 -1.65 3.92
CA PHE A 57 -0.24 -0.25 3.90
C PHE A 57 -0.33 0.41 5.28
N ARG A 58 -1.30 0.02 6.12
CA ARG A 58 -1.38 0.46 7.52
C ARG A 58 -0.16 -0.02 8.34
N THR A 59 0.23 -1.27 8.15
CA THR A 59 1.39 -1.87 8.85
C THR A 59 2.71 -1.28 8.38
N LEU A 60 2.91 -1.18 7.07
CA LEU A 60 4.12 -0.60 6.48
C LEU A 60 4.30 0.86 6.89
N ARG A 61 3.22 1.65 6.99
CA ARG A 61 3.28 3.03 7.49
C ARG A 61 3.87 3.12 8.89
N ARG A 62 3.45 2.24 9.79
CA ARG A 62 3.97 2.18 11.17
C ARG A 62 5.45 1.78 11.18
N GLN A 63 5.81 0.74 10.44
CA GLN A 63 7.19 0.24 10.40
C GLN A 63 8.15 1.22 9.73
N ALA A 64 7.74 1.85 8.62
CA ALA A 64 8.53 2.87 7.95
C ALA A 64 8.86 4.04 8.88
N ALA A 65 7.86 4.54 9.62
CA ALA A 65 8.07 5.62 10.58
C ALA A 65 9.09 5.25 11.67
N GLN A 66 9.10 3.99 12.13
CA GLN A 66 10.07 3.49 13.12
C GLN A 66 11.50 3.38 12.54
N ALA A 67 11.62 3.14 11.22
CA ALA A 67 12.90 3.03 10.52
C ALA A 67 13.41 4.36 9.91
N GLY A 68 12.72 5.47 10.17
CA GLY A 68 13.06 6.78 9.59
C GLY A 68 12.60 6.99 8.14
N GLY A 69 11.80 6.06 7.61
CA GLY A 69 11.12 6.16 6.32
C GLY A 69 9.70 6.69 6.45
N ARG A 70 8.96 6.67 5.34
CA ARG A 70 7.59 7.18 5.29
C ARG A 70 6.75 6.42 4.27
N VAL A 71 5.52 6.08 4.65
CA VAL A 71 4.48 5.64 3.69
C VAL A 71 3.36 6.67 3.72
N VAL A 72 3.05 7.25 2.57
CA VAL A 72 1.93 8.16 2.36
C VAL A 72 0.89 7.43 1.52
N THR A 73 -0.36 7.41 1.97
CA THR A 73 -1.49 6.83 1.22
C THR A 73 -2.44 7.97 0.88
N LEU A 74 -2.70 8.16 -0.41
CA LEU A 74 -3.68 9.10 -0.92
C LEU A 74 -5.02 8.40 -1.13
N LEU A 75 -6.08 9.18 -1.28
CA LEU A 75 -7.40 8.66 -1.63
C LEU A 75 -7.56 8.71 -3.15
N GLY A 76 -7.95 7.59 -3.75
CA GLY A 76 -8.38 7.49 -5.13
C GLY A 76 -9.89 7.60 -5.26
N ASN A 77 -10.40 7.45 -6.49
CA ASN A 77 -11.84 7.50 -6.73
C ASN A 77 -12.57 6.30 -6.14
N HIS A 78 -11.96 5.11 -6.10
CA HIS A 78 -12.59 3.93 -5.51
C HIS A 78 -12.78 4.07 -4.00
N GLU A 79 -11.85 4.71 -3.29
CA GLU A 79 -12.08 5.04 -1.87
C GLU A 79 -13.21 6.06 -1.70
N ALA A 80 -13.29 7.07 -2.58
CA ALA A 80 -14.35 8.08 -2.51
C ALA A 80 -15.74 7.49 -2.76
N LEU A 81 -15.89 6.68 -3.81
CA LEU A 81 -17.13 6.00 -4.16
C LEU A 81 -17.62 5.09 -3.01
N ASN A 82 -16.72 4.28 -2.44
CA ASN A 82 -17.02 3.44 -1.28
C ASN A 82 -17.51 4.24 -0.06
N LEU A 83 -16.95 5.44 0.19
CA LEU A 83 -17.38 6.32 1.27
C LEU A 83 -18.76 6.95 1.00
N GLU A 84 -19.11 7.16 -0.27
CA GLU A 84 -20.40 7.65 -0.73
C GLU A 84 -21.47 6.53 -0.77
N GLY A 85 -21.05 5.26 -0.65
CA GLY A 85 -21.93 4.10 -0.76
C GLY A 85 -22.23 3.69 -2.20
N ASP A 86 -21.41 4.15 -3.15
CA ASP A 86 -21.42 3.75 -4.56
C ASP A 86 -20.31 2.70 -4.76
N PHE A 87 -20.67 1.45 -5.08
CA PHE A 87 -19.78 0.28 -5.07
C PHE A 87 -19.57 -0.29 -6.48
#